data_AF-A0A0T1XNT3-F1
#
_entry.id   AF-A0A0T1XNT3-F1
#
_cell.length_a   1.000
_cell.length_b   1.000
_cell.length_c   1.000
_cell.angle_alpha   90.00
_cell.angle_beta   90.00
_cell.angle_gamma   90.00
#
_symmetry.space_group_name_H-M   'P 1'
#
loop_
_entity.id
_entity.type
_entity.pdbx_description
1 polymer ?
#
loop_
_entity_poly.entity_id
_entity_poly.type
_entity_poly.pdbx_seq_one_letter_code
_entity_poly.pdbx_strand_id
1 'polypeptide(L)'
;MLLDGQSVTNIAAASVPAELVGTWLAEDISGRGVMDFLQTTLEINDDGTYSGFAGCNSYTGVFSLSSGILAFGPVASTRKMCPPAVMDQERKFFDVLKTGLSWTIDGTKLLLAKPGATSGLLLARHDI
;
A
#
# COMPACT_ATOMS: atom_id res chain seq x y z
N MET A 1 26.60 29.08 35.75
CA MET A 1 25.30 28.39 35.62
C MET A 1 25.18 28.03 34.15
N LEU A 2 25.57 26.79 33.81
CA LEU A 2 25.46 26.26 32.46
C LEU A 2 23.98 25.96 32.22
N LEU A 3 23.42 26.43 31.10
CA LEU A 3 22.12 25.96 30.62
C LEU A 3 22.41 24.74 29.75
N ASP A 4 22.16 23.57 30.31
CA ASP A 4 22.22 22.31 29.58
C ASP A 4 21.15 22.33 28.49
N GLY A 5 21.60 22.24 27.24
CA GLY A 5 20.74 22.06 26.08
C GLY A 5 20.01 20.73 26.21
N GLN A 6 18.74 20.78 26.59
CA GLN A 6 17.89 19.60 26.58
C GLN A 6 17.82 19.07 25.14
N SER A 7 18.36 17.87 24.98
CA SER A 7 18.21 17.06 23.79
C SER A 7 16.73 17.00 23.41
N VAL A 8 16.39 17.60 22.28
CA VAL A 8 15.13 17.30 21.60
C VAL A 8 15.17 15.80 21.29
N THR A 9 14.38 15.02 22.02
CA THR A 9 14.15 13.63 21.68
C THR A 9 13.41 13.65 20.35
N ASN A 10 14.17 13.43 19.28
CA ASN A 10 13.63 13.22 17.96
C ASN A 10 12.71 12.00 18.09
N ILE A 11 11.40 12.24 18.10
CA ILE A 11 10.41 11.16 18.01
C ILE A 11 10.66 10.56 16.65
N ALA A 12 11.41 9.46 16.59
CA ALA A 12 11.62 8.74 15.36
C ALA A 12 10.24 8.48 14.76
N ALA A 13 10.01 9.00 13.55
CA ALA A 13 8.88 8.60 12.73
C ALA A 13 8.82 7.07 12.79
N ALA A 14 7.63 6.51 13.01
CA ALA A 14 7.45 5.07 13.04
C ALA A 14 8.12 4.49 11.79
N SER A 15 9.25 3.79 11.96
CA SER A 15 9.97 3.19 10.87
C SER A 15 9.05 2.19 10.20
N VAL A 16 8.93 2.25 8.88
CA VAL A 16 8.17 1.25 8.12
C VAL A 16 8.76 -0.13 8.41
N PRO A 17 7.97 -1.12 8.85
CA PRO A 17 8.46 -2.48 9.06
C PRO A 17 9.16 -3.00 7.81
N ALA A 18 10.40 -3.47 7.94
CA ALA A 18 11.21 -3.92 6.81
C ALA A 18 10.53 -5.04 6.01
N GLU A 19 9.68 -5.84 6.65
CA GLU A 19 8.88 -6.88 6.00
C GLU A 19 7.80 -6.32 5.07
N LEU A 20 7.27 -5.12 5.32
CA LEU A 20 6.33 -4.45 4.40
C LEU A 20 7.04 -3.83 3.19
N VAL A 21 8.29 -3.42 3.36
CA VAL A 21 9.07 -2.74 2.32
C VAL A 21 9.28 -3.66 1.13
N GLY A 22 9.19 -3.08 -0.07
CA GLY A 22 9.38 -3.76 -1.35
C GLY A 22 8.11 -3.81 -2.19
N THR A 23 8.19 -4.59 -3.27
CA THR A 23 7.15 -4.66 -4.29
C THR A 23 6.25 -5.87 -4.08
N TRP A 24 4.95 -5.63 -4.23
CA TRP A 24 3.89 -6.59 -4.04
C TRP A 24 2.99 -6.63 -5.28
N LEU A 25 2.59 -7.82 -5.72
CA LEU A 25 1.66 -8.05 -6.82
C LEU A 25 0.30 -8.46 -6.27
N ALA A 26 -0.76 -7.74 -6.64
CA ALA A 26 -2.11 -8.09 -6.23
C ALA A 26 -2.56 -9.41 -6.86
N GLU A 27 -3.15 -10.29 -6.05
CA GLU A 27 -3.73 -11.57 -6.47
C GLU A 27 -5.25 -11.59 -6.25
N ASP A 28 -5.75 -10.82 -5.28
CA ASP A 28 -7.18 -10.65 -5.04
C ASP A 28 -7.50 -9.22 -4.59
N ILE A 29 -8.56 -8.63 -5.16
CA ILE A 29 -9.07 -7.31 -4.79
C ILE A 29 -10.51 -7.43 -4.29
N SER A 30 -10.66 -7.49 -2.97
CA SER A 30 -11.94 -7.59 -2.24
C SER A 30 -12.76 -8.85 -2.57
N GLY A 31 -12.09 -10.00 -2.64
CA GLY A 31 -12.70 -11.31 -2.88
C GLY A 31 -13.17 -11.55 -4.31
N ARG A 32 -12.56 -10.87 -5.29
CA ARG A 32 -12.97 -10.90 -6.71
C ARG A 32 -11.87 -11.33 -7.68
N GLY A 33 -10.71 -11.76 -7.16
CA GLY A 33 -9.52 -12.05 -7.95
C GLY A 33 -8.95 -10.81 -8.64
N VAL A 34 -8.03 -11.07 -9.57
CA VAL A 34 -7.45 -10.11 -10.52
C VAL A 34 -7.53 -10.69 -11.94
N MET A 35 -7.40 -9.83 -12.95
CA MET A 35 -7.23 -10.26 -14.33
C MET A 35 -5.81 -10.81 -14.56
N ASP A 36 -5.68 -12.07 -14.97
CA ASP A 36 -4.38 -12.79 -15.06
C ASP A 36 -3.29 -12.08 -15.87
N PHE A 37 -3.67 -11.41 -16.97
CA PHE A 37 -2.72 -10.71 -17.84
C PHE A 37 -2.41 -9.28 -17.39
N LEU A 38 -3.06 -8.81 -16.33
CA LEU A 38 -3.00 -7.42 -15.87
C LEU A 38 -2.29 -7.34 -14.52
N GLN A 39 -1.04 -6.90 -14.55
CA GLN A 39 -0.32 -6.66 -13.32
C GLN A 39 -0.91 -5.45 -12.56
N THR A 40 -1.15 -5.63 -11.27
CA THR A 40 -1.49 -4.57 -10.33
C THR A 40 -0.49 -4.64 -9.19
N THR A 41 0.44 -3.70 -9.11
CA THR A 41 1.54 -3.72 -8.16
C THR A 41 1.40 -2.61 -7.12
N LEU A 42 1.92 -2.87 -5.92
CA LEU A 42 2.08 -1.93 -4.83
C LEU A 42 3.52 -2.02 -4.31
N GLU A 43 4.26 -0.93 -4.43
CA GLU A 43 5.58 -0.76 -3.85
C GLU A 43 5.46 0.09 -2.59
N ILE A 44 5.97 -0.43 -1.48
CA ILE A 44 6.05 0.27 -0.19
C ILE A 44 7.52 0.62 0.06
N ASN A 45 7.81 1.92 0.19
CA ASN A 45 9.15 2.40 0.50
C ASN A 45 9.31 2.62 2.01
N ASP A 46 10.55 2.57 2.48
CA ASP A 46 10.90 2.77 3.89
C ASP A 46 10.78 4.24 4.36
N ASP A 47 10.71 5.17 3.41
CA ASP A 47 10.54 6.61 3.61
C ASP A 47 9.07 7.05 3.79
N GLY A 48 8.12 6.11 3.77
CA GLY A 48 6.69 6.39 3.90
C GLY A 48 6.01 6.78 2.58
N THR A 49 6.68 6.60 1.44
CA THR A 49 6.06 6.70 0.12
C THR A 49 5.57 5.36 -0.40
N TYR A 50 4.61 5.39 -1.31
CA TYR A 50 4.18 4.20 -2.04
C TYR A 50 3.99 4.52 -3.52
N SER A 51 4.17 3.51 -4.35
CA SER A 51 4.08 3.61 -5.82
C SER A 51 3.53 2.32 -6.40
N GLY A 52 3.30 2.31 -7.71
CA GLY A 52 3.00 1.09 -8.42
C GLY A 52 2.34 1.31 -9.76
N PHE A 53 1.82 0.22 -10.29
CA PHE A 53 1.02 0.20 -11.50
C PHE A 53 -0.33 -0.44 -11.19
N ALA A 54 -1.43 0.28 -11.42
CA ALA A 54 -2.78 -0.19 -11.11
C ALA A 54 -3.47 -0.90 -12.30
N GLY A 55 -2.68 -1.41 -13.25
CA GLY A 55 -3.17 -2.06 -14.48
C GLY A 55 -3.38 -1.10 -15.66
N CYS A 56 -3.91 0.10 -15.43
CA CYS A 56 -4.00 1.14 -16.49
C CYS A 56 -2.99 2.26 -16.26
N ASN A 57 -2.95 2.79 -15.04
CA ASN A 57 -2.16 3.94 -14.68
C ASN A 57 -1.03 3.58 -13.72
N SER A 58 0.11 4.27 -13.88
CA SER A 58 1.09 4.36 -12.79
C SER A 58 0.59 5.34 -11.75
N TYR A 59 0.96 5.12 -10.50
CA TYR A 59 0.53 5.94 -9.39
C TYR A 59 1.59 6.07 -8.30
N THR A 60 1.42 7.08 -7.46
CA THR A 60 2.25 7.33 -6.28
C THR A 60 1.43 8.02 -5.20
N GLY A 61 1.91 7.95 -3.95
CA GLY A 61 1.43 8.73 -2.84
C GLY A 61 2.31 8.57 -1.62
N VAL A 62 1.82 9.08 -0.49
CA VAL A 62 2.43 8.91 0.83
C VAL A 62 1.48 8.16 1.74
N PHE A 63 2.01 7.39 2.68
CA PHE A 63 1.20 6.73 3.71
C PHE A 63 1.76 7.05 5.09
N SER A 64 0.93 6.81 6.11
CA SER A 64 1.40 6.79 7.50
C SER A 64 1.10 5.43 8.12
N LEU A 65 1.94 5.03 9.08
CA LEU A 65 1.75 3.83 9.87
C LEU A 65 1.65 4.22 11.35
N SER A 66 0.52 3.90 11.96
CA SER A 66 0.31 4.11 13.39
C SER A 66 -0.50 2.96 13.97
N SER A 67 -0.05 2.42 15.10
CA SER A 67 -0.76 1.34 15.81
C SER A 67 -1.10 0.13 14.93
N GLY A 68 -0.21 -0.22 13.99
CA GLY A 68 -0.42 -1.33 13.05
C GLY A 68 -1.39 -1.04 11.90
N ILE A 69 -1.86 0.21 11.76
CA ILE A 69 -2.76 0.64 10.69
C ILE A 69 -1.99 1.47 9.66
N LEU A 70 -2.02 1.01 8.40
CA LEU A 70 -1.57 1.75 7.22
C LEU A 70 -2.70 2.67 6.76
N ALA A 71 -2.44 3.97 6.73
CA ALA A 71 -3.34 4.97 6.19
C ALA A 71 -2.70 5.60 4.95
N PHE A 72 -3.20 5.23 3.77
CA PHE A 72 -2.73 5.80 2.51
C PHE A 72 -3.34 7.19 2.30
N GLY A 73 -2.48 8.15 1.96
CA GLY A 73 -2.89 9.48 1.53
C GLY A 73 -3.44 9.49 0.11
N PRO A 74 -3.78 10.68 -0.41
CA PRO A 74 -4.30 10.83 -1.77
C PRO A 74 -3.38 10.19 -2.81
N VAL A 75 -3.99 9.45 -3.74
CA VAL A 75 -3.29 8.85 -4.88
C VAL A 75 -3.11 9.90 -5.97
N ALA A 76 -1.87 10.11 -6.41
CA ALA A 76 -1.57 10.78 -7.67
C ALA A 76 -1.37 9.71 -8.75
N SER A 77 -2.17 9.74 -9.82
CA SER A 77 -2.08 8.77 -10.92
C SER A 77 -2.06 9.44 -12.29
N THR A 78 -1.51 8.73 -13.28
CA THR A 78 -1.69 9.11 -14.68
C THR A 78 -3.16 8.99 -15.09
N ARG A 79 -3.54 9.52 -16.25
CA ARG A 79 -4.93 9.50 -16.76
C ARG A 79 -5.02 8.87 -18.16
N LYS A 80 -4.51 7.65 -18.29
CA LYS A 80 -4.66 6.84 -19.51
C LYS A 80 -6.08 6.30 -19.61
N MET A 81 -6.57 6.16 -20.84
CA MET A 81 -7.82 5.48 -21.13
C MET A 81 -7.52 4.04 -21.51
N CYS A 82 -8.10 3.09 -20.78
CA CYS A 82 -7.94 1.66 -21.02
C CYS A 82 -9.32 1.01 -21.22
N PRO A 83 -9.40 -0.27 -21.61
CA PRO A 83 -10.67 -0.98 -21.67
C PRO A 83 -11.44 -0.90 -20.33
N PRO A 84 -12.78 -0.87 -20.34
CA PRO A 84 -13.59 -0.70 -19.13
C PRO A 84 -13.27 -1.67 -17.99
N ALA A 85 -12.97 -2.94 -18.31
CA ALA A 85 -12.62 -3.95 -17.30
C ALA A 85 -11.31 -3.63 -16.57
N VAL A 86 -10.29 -3.11 -17.29
CA VAL A 86 -9.01 -2.71 -16.70
C VAL A 86 -9.21 -1.52 -15.76
N MET A 87 -9.98 -0.52 -16.20
CA MET A 87 -10.29 0.65 -15.38
C MET A 87 -11.13 0.30 -14.14
N ASP A 88 -12.00 -0.70 -14.24
CA ASP A 88 -12.78 -1.20 -13.10
C ASP A 88 -11.90 -1.88 -12.04
N GLN A 89 -10.91 -2.69 -12.45
CA GLN A 89 -9.93 -3.27 -11.53
C GLN A 89 -9.10 -2.18 -10.84
N GLU A 90 -8.58 -1.21 -11.62
CA GLU A 90 -7.84 -0.05 -11.08
C GLU A 90 -8.66 0.70 -10.02
N ARG A 91 -9.93 1.01 -10.32
CA ARG A 91 -10.82 1.69 -9.37
C ARG A 91 -10.99 0.89 -8.09
N LYS A 92 -11.27 -0.43 -8.20
CA LYS A 92 -11.44 -1.31 -7.05
C LYS A 92 -10.17 -1.36 -6.18
N PHE A 93 -9.01 -1.40 -6.81
CA PHE A 93 -7.71 -1.36 -6.12
C PHE A 93 -7.55 -0.06 -5.32
N PHE A 94 -7.76 1.10 -5.95
CA PHE A 94 -7.69 2.39 -5.25
C PHE A 94 -8.76 2.54 -4.16
N ASP A 95 -9.94 1.97 -4.33
CA ASP A 95 -10.99 2.01 -3.31
C ASP A 95 -10.60 1.26 -2.02
N VAL A 96 -9.80 0.20 -2.12
CA VAL A 96 -9.24 -0.47 -0.93
C VAL A 96 -8.25 0.44 -0.22
N LEU A 97 -7.33 1.08 -0.97
CA LEU A 97 -6.28 1.93 -0.40
C LEU A 97 -6.81 3.18 0.31
N LYS A 98 -8.00 3.69 -0.04
CA LYS A 98 -8.62 4.87 0.59
C LYS A 98 -8.95 4.71 2.09
N THR A 99 -8.67 3.56 2.69
CA THR A 99 -9.14 3.20 4.02
C THR A 99 -7.97 2.87 4.93
N GLY A 100 -8.18 2.93 6.25
CA GLY A 100 -7.20 2.43 7.20
C GLY A 100 -7.14 0.91 7.14
N LEU A 101 -5.98 0.36 6.80
CA LEU A 101 -5.77 -1.07 6.60
C LEU A 101 -4.84 -1.63 7.68
N SER A 102 -5.30 -2.65 8.39
CA SER A 102 -4.41 -3.58 9.07
C SER A 102 -3.66 -4.40 8.02
N TRP A 103 -2.46 -4.85 8.39
CA TRP A 103 -1.64 -5.68 7.54
C TRP A 103 -1.25 -6.97 8.26
N THR A 104 -1.09 -8.04 7.49
CA THR A 104 -0.56 -9.32 7.98
C THR A 104 0.30 -9.93 6.90
N ILE A 105 1.48 -10.40 7.27
CA ILE A 105 2.38 -11.13 6.38
C ILE A 105 2.39 -12.60 6.79
N ASP A 106 2.17 -13.47 5.82
CA ASP A 106 2.32 -14.92 5.96
C ASP A 106 3.20 -15.43 4.81
N GLY A 107 4.45 -15.73 5.12
CA GLY A 107 5.47 -16.08 4.14
C GLY A 107 5.65 -14.99 3.09
N THR A 108 5.25 -15.28 1.85
CA THR A 108 5.32 -14.35 0.71
C THR A 108 4.02 -13.61 0.45
N LYS A 109 3.00 -13.77 1.30
CA LYS A 109 1.70 -13.12 1.14
C LYS A 109 1.55 -11.94 2.09
N LEU A 110 1.04 -10.83 1.56
CA LEU A 110 0.59 -9.68 2.32
C LEU A 110 -0.92 -9.58 2.18
N LEU A 111 -1.61 -9.55 3.32
CA LEU A 111 -3.02 -9.19 3.38
C LEU A 111 -3.15 -7.78 3.93
N LEU A 112 -3.78 -6.88 3.17
CA LEU A 112 -4.21 -5.57 3.64
C LEU A 112 -5.73 -5.55 3.75
N ALA A 113 -6.27 -5.34 4.95
CA ALA A 113 -7.71 -5.36 5.17
C ALA A 113 -8.14 -4.34 6.22
N LYS A 114 -9.37 -3.85 6.11
CA LYS A 114 -9.97 -3.08 7.21
C LYS A 114 -10.05 -3.97 8.45
N PRO A 115 -9.84 -3.43 9.66
CA PRO A 115 -10.05 -4.17 10.89
C PRO A 115 -11.44 -4.83 10.91
N GLY A 116 -11.49 -6.15 11.12
CA GLY A 116 -12.73 -6.94 11.17
C GLY A 116 -13.40 -7.23 9.82
N ALA A 117 -12.80 -6.86 8.69
CA ALA A 117 -13.33 -7.22 7.37
C ALA A 117 -13.04 -8.68 7.01
N THR A 118 -13.96 -9.30 6.26
CA THR A 118 -13.82 -10.66 5.73
C THR A 118 -13.08 -10.73 4.39
N SER A 119 -12.74 -9.57 3.80
CA SER A 119 -12.03 -9.45 2.53
C SER A 119 -11.17 -8.19 2.52
N GLY A 120 -10.10 -8.21 1.74
CA GLY A 120 -9.15 -7.10 1.62
C GLY A 120 -8.44 -7.13 0.28
N LEU A 121 -7.18 -6.70 0.28
CA LEU A 121 -6.26 -6.82 -0.83
C LEU A 121 -5.23 -7.89 -0.46
N LEU A 122 -5.24 -9.02 -1.18
CA LEU A 122 -4.22 -10.06 -1.05
C LEU A 122 -3.15 -9.80 -2.11
N LEU A 123 -1.90 -9.74 -1.67
CA LEU A 123 -0.76 -9.56 -2.53
C LEU A 123 0.30 -10.63 -2.29
N ALA A 124 1.08 -10.94 -3.32
CA ALA A 124 2.28 -11.75 -3.23
C ALA A 124 3.53 -10.87 -3.36
N ARG A 125 4.59 -11.26 -2.67
CA ARG A 125 5.93 -10.67 -2.87
C ARG A 125 6.28 -10.73 -4.36
N HIS A 126 6.78 -9.63 -4.90
CA HIS A 126 7.11 -9.50 -6.31
C HIS A 126 8.51 -8.93 -6.47
N ASP A 127 9.50 -9.81 -6.46
CA ASP A 127 10.88 -9.46 -6.74
C ASP A 127 11.01 -9.31 -8.27
N ILE A 128 11.29 -8.10 -8.74
CA ILE A 128 11.54 -7.79 -10.16
C ILE A 128 13.04 -7.89 -10.44
#